data_AF-A0A945PZ47-F1
#
_entry.id   AF-A0A945PZ47-F1
#
_cell.length_a   1.000
_cell.length_b   1.000
_cell.length_c   1.000
_cell.angle_alpha   90.00
_cell.angle_beta   90.00
_cell.angle_gamma   90.00
#
_symmetry.space_group_name_H-M   'P 1'
#
loop_
_entity.id
_entity.type
_entity.pdbx_description
1 polymer ?
#
loop_
_entity_poly.entity_id
_entity_poly.type
_entity_poly.pdbx_seq_one_letter_code
_entity_poly.pdbx_strand_id
1 'polypeptide(L)'
;QYAGIGIDKRLIALIGDSNPSSKEIAAVKKMFVATPNTKLVRLIVNAVGKNGVQSDTVSMELLDGLQRVGETTEMETSRNFATLIPALAYPNSGVASRVAANLGTWQVLNAGPELLGILRDRKAAPDLRKAVAIALGELGQTKYVNALKSLATVSDIGTRYHAITGLVTADMEEAKVLVGDALSQAPLDADPVGLVTEFTKVRRGDGLLAGLLQNVAIHPEVKRNVSAYHRQTGQLSQKLINLFSDSHADSLSLSLLSENRNALASDIDRLGDPVIGEDIFRRDNVACMSCHAIGSVGSTIGPNLVAVGSGASTSYMIEAVLEPNASIAEHYENMLFTMTDNSMHMGVIAYQDEREVIIQDSALGEEVKLPVGKIRSKASMPSLMPAGLADQLESRKEFLDLAKFLSVLGQPGPFANNERPYLRKWRLVAGSGNDLPSESANWTTAYSKVNGELPFEDIDLGGKLFARGVVDVQAAGAVVLDVNSLKGLQLWIDGEAVADPSASIDLEKGHKEFVFAIDPTKRDKAGLKVEIVSARNSSAKFKPEEGI
;
A
#
# COMPACT_ATOMS: atom_id res chain seq x y z
N GLN A 1 -20.84 -21.06 -2.64
CA GLN A 1 -21.92 -21.90 -2.08
C GLN A 1 -22.79 -21.16 -1.02
N TYR A 2 -22.86 -19.82 -1.00
CA TYR A 2 -23.54 -19.09 0.09
C TYR A 2 -24.70 -18.15 -0.34
N ALA A 3 -25.25 -18.31 -1.55
CA ALA A 3 -26.42 -17.53 -1.94
C ALA A 3 -27.65 -17.96 -1.09
N GLY A 4 -28.15 -17.07 -0.23
CA GLY A 4 -29.34 -17.29 0.62
C GLY A 4 -29.10 -17.54 2.11
N ILE A 5 -27.84 -17.60 2.58
CA ILE A 5 -27.53 -17.75 4.02
C ILE A 5 -27.48 -16.37 4.68
N GLY A 6 -28.30 -16.17 5.72
CA GLY A 6 -28.34 -14.91 6.50
C GLY A 6 -27.01 -14.59 7.17
N ILE A 7 -26.73 -13.29 7.34
CA ILE A 7 -25.45 -12.74 7.81
C ILE A 7 -24.95 -13.37 9.12
N ASP A 8 -25.84 -13.67 10.08
CA ASP A 8 -25.51 -14.34 11.34
C ASP A 8 -24.72 -15.63 11.13
N LYS A 9 -25.19 -16.50 10.22
CA LYS A 9 -24.57 -17.81 9.96
C LYS A 9 -23.24 -17.68 9.24
N ARG A 10 -23.14 -16.74 8.30
CA ARG A 10 -21.88 -16.44 7.59
C ARG A 10 -20.83 -15.92 8.54
N LEU A 11 -21.21 -15.02 9.45
CA LEU A 11 -20.30 -14.48 10.44
C LEU A 11 -19.82 -15.55 11.43
N ILE A 12 -20.71 -16.43 11.92
CA ILE A 12 -20.31 -17.57 12.76
C ILE A 12 -19.35 -18.50 12.03
N ALA A 13 -19.64 -18.83 10.76
CA ALA A 13 -18.75 -19.65 9.95
C ALA A 13 -17.38 -18.98 9.79
N LEU A 14 -17.35 -17.68 9.49
CA LEU A 14 -16.12 -16.91 9.32
C LEU A 14 -15.28 -16.85 10.60
N ILE A 15 -15.90 -16.70 11.76
CA ILE A 15 -15.21 -16.68 13.07
C ILE A 15 -14.51 -18.03 13.34
N GLY A 16 -15.14 -19.14 12.93
CA GLY A 16 -14.61 -20.49 13.12
C GLY A 16 -13.67 -20.98 12.02
N ASP A 17 -13.47 -20.20 10.95
CA ASP A 17 -12.63 -20.56 9.81
C ASP A 17 -11.18 -20.09 10.05
N SER A 18 -10.23 -21.03 9.98
CA SER A 18 -8.80 -20.73 10.13
C SER A 18 -8.16 -20.21 8.83
N ASN A 19 -8.77 -20.45 7.67
CA ASN A 19 -8.25 -20.02 6.37
C ASN A 19 -9.34 -19.54 5.39
N PRO A 20 -10.13 -18.51 5.76
CA PRO A 20 -11.14 -17.98 4.86
C PRO A 20 -10.52 -17.17 3.71
N SER A 21 -11.12 -17.26 2.53
CA SER A 21 -10.69 -16.44 1.38
C SER A 21 -10.91 -14.94 1.66
N SER A 22 -10.00 -14.07 1.20
CA SER A 22 -10.11 -12.62 1.32
C SER A 22 -11.43 -12.07 0.76
N LYS A 23 -11.94 -12.69 -0.31
CA LYS A 23 -13.23 -12.33 -0.91
C LYS A 23 -14.42 -12.58 0.03
N GLU A 24 -14.41 -13.67 0.80
CA GLU A 24 -15.47 -13.96 1.76
C GLU A 24 -15.36 -13.02 2.97
N ILE A 25 -14.15 -12.75 3.47
CA ILE A 25 -13.93 -11.79 4.57
C ILE A 25 -14.50 -10.42 4.18
N ALA A 26 -14.10 -9.90 3.00
CA ALA A 26 -14.57 -8.62 2.49
C ALA A 26 -16.09 -8.59 2.28
N ALA A 27 -16.67 -9.69 1.76
CA ALA A 27 -18.12 -9.79 1.59
C ALA A 27 -18.88 -9.72 2.92
N VAL A 28 -18.44 -10.48 3.93
CA VAL A 28 -19.08 -10.49 5.26
C VAL A 28 -18.93 -9.14 5.96
N LYS A 29 -17.73 -8.54 5.94
CA LYS A 29 -17.49 -7.19 6.48
C LYS A 29 -18.41 -6.16 5.83
N LYS A 30 -18.50 -6.16 4.50
CA LYS A 30 -19.38 -5.26 3.73
C LYS A 30 -20.85 -5.42 4.12
N MET A 31 -21.34 -6.66 4.25
CA MET A 31 -22.71 -6.92 4.68
C MET A 31 -22.96 -6.43 6.11
N PHE A 32 -22.00 -6.63 7.02
CA PHE A 32 -22.09 -6.20 8.41
C PHE A 32 -22.15 -4.68 8.53
N VAL A 33 -21.24 -3.96 7.87
CA VAL A 33 -21.20 -2.49 7.88
C VAL A 33 -22.45 -1.89 7.23
N ALA A 34 -23.01 -2.53 6.18
CA ALA A 34 -24.20 -2.04 5.50
C ALA A 34 -25.48 -2.21 6.33
N THR A 35 -25.57 -3.25 7.16
CA THR A 35 -26.77 -3.58 7.95
C THR A 35 -26.42 -3.99 9.38
N PRO A 36 -25.79 -3.09 10.17
CA PRO A 36 -25.36 -3.41 11.51
C PRO A 36 -26.55 -3.60 12.44
N ASN A 37 -26.40 -4.50 13.41
CA ASN A 37 -27.37 -4.65 14.50
C ASN A 37 -26.67 -5.12 15.78
N THR A 38 -27.33 -4.92 16.92
CA THR A 38 -26.77 -5.19 18.24
C THR A 38 -26.36 -6.65 18.45
N LYS A 39 -27.04 -7.60 17.81
CA LYS A 39 -26.71 -9.04 17.91
C LYS A 39 -25.39 -9.34 17.21
N LEU A 40 -25.20 -8.83 15.99
CA LEU A 40 -23.95 -8.98 15.24
C LEU A 40 -22.78 -8.31 15.95
N VAL A 41 -22.96 -7.07 16.42
CA VAL A 41 -21.96 -6.35 17.20
C VAL A 41 -21.51 -7.17 18.41
N ARG A 42 -22.47 -7.67 19.21
CA ARG A 42 -22.16 -8.51 20.38
C ARG A 42 -21.46 -9.81 20.00
N LEU A 43 -21.83 -10.43 18.88
CA LEU A 43 -21.21 -11.67 18.43
C LEU A 43 -19.72 -11.44 18.14
N ILE A 44 -19.38 -10.40 17.36
CA ILE A 44 -18.00 -10.07 17.03
C ILE A 44 -17.21 -9.71 18.28
N VAL A 45 -17.72 -8.78 19.09
CA VAL A 45 -17.06 -8.30 20.29
C VAL A 45 -16.73 -9.44 21.26
N ASN A 46 -17.68 -10.37 21.47
CA ASN A 46 -17.43 -11.54 22.32
C ASN A 46 -16.46 -12.54 21.69
N ALA A 47 -16.52 -12.75 20.37
CA ALA A 47 -15.62 -13.66 19.68
C ALA A 47 -14.17 -13.17 19.78
N VAL A 48 -13.91 -11.88 19.51
CA VAL A 48 -12.57 -11.31 19.62
C VAL A 48 -12.12 -11.22 21.08
N GLY A 49 -12.96 -10.67 21.98
CA GLY A 49 -12.62 -10.46 23.38
C GLY A 49 -12.31 -11.75 24.16
N LYS A 50 -12.81 -12.90 23.69
CA LYS A 50 -12.55 -14.23 24.28
C LYS A 50 -11.54 -15.05 23.48
N ASN A 51 -10.83 -14.45 22.53
CA ASN A 51 -9.88 -15.13 21.65
C ASN A 51 -10.51 -16.35 20.92
N GLY A 52 -11.75 -16.19 20.46
CA GLY A 52 -12.54 -17.24 19.80
C GLY A 52 -12.49 -17.21 18.27
N VAL A 53 -11.84 -16.22 17.67
CA VAL A 53 -11.65 -16.11 16.22
C VAL A 53 -10.38 -16.88 15.83
N GLN A 54 -10.47 -17.77 14.84
CA GLN A 54 -9.36 -18.66 14.47
C GLN A 54 -8.26 -18.00 13.61
N SER A 55 -8.55 -16.85 13.02
CA SER A 55 -7.65 -16.15 12.08
C SER A 55 -7.44 -14.69 12.51
N ASP A 56 -6.17 -14.28 12.60
CA ASP A 56 -5.81 -12.89 12.92
C ASP A 56 -6.36 -11.92 11.87
N THR A 57 -6.30 -12.27 10.58
CA THR A 57 -6.88 -11.48 9.48
C THR A 57 -8.38 -11.28 9.67
N VAL A 58 -9.11 -12.33 10.04
CA VAL A 58 -10.55 -12.22 10.34
C VAL A 58 -10.78 -11.31 11.54
N SER A 59 -10.00 -11.46 12.62
CA SER A 59 -10.10 -10.59 13.80
C SER A 59 -9.91 -9.13 13.43
N MET A 60 -8.88 -8.81 12.64
CA MET A 60 -8.59 -7.46 12.19
C MET A 60 -9.74 -6.89 11.34
N GLU A 61 -10.21 -7.63 10.33
CA GLU A 61 -11.26 -7.16 9.42
C GLU A 61 -12.62 -6.98 10.10
N LEU A 62 -12.93 -7.83 11.08
CA LEU A 62 -14.15 -7.69 11.88
C LEU A 62 -14.07 -6.50 12.85
N LEU A 63 -12.90 -6.25 13.47
CA LEU A 63 -12.68 -5.07 14.31
C LEU A 63 -12.74 -3.77 13.49
N ASP A 64 -12.20 -3.75 12.27
CA ASP A 64 -12.32 -2.61 11.35
C ASP A 64 -13.78 -2.37 10.97
N GLY A 65 -14.53 -3.45 10.73
CA GLY A 65 -15.98 -3.37 10.53
C GLY A 65 -16.71 -2.77 11.74
N LEU A 66 -16.35 -3.19 12.97
CA LEU A 66 -16.93 -2.65 14.20
C LEU A 66 -16.62 -1.17 14.38
N GLN A 67 -15.38 -0.76 14.12
CA GLN A 67 -14.98 0.64 14.22
C GLN A 67 -15.79 1.50 13.25
N ARG A 68 -15.91 1.06 11.98
CA ARG A 68 -16.70 1.78 10.98
C ARG A 68 -18.18 1.92 11.36
N VAL A 69 -18.76 0.89 11.98
CA VAL A 69 -20.12 0.96 12.52
C VAL A 69 -20.20 1.97 13.67
N GLY A 70 -19.23 1.98 14.57
CA GLY A 70 -19.18 2.93 15.70
C GLY A 70 -19.05 4.40 15.26
N GLU A 71 -18.33 4.65 14.16
CA GLU A 71 -18.18 6.00 13.59
C GLU A 71 -19.44 6.52 12.88
N THR A 72 -20.25 5.62 12.32
CA THR A 72 -21.33 5.98 11.38
C THR A 72 -22.73 5.78 11.95
N THR A 73 -22.85 5.11 13.10
CA THR A 73 -24.14 4.78 13.70
C THR A 73 -24.18 5.12 15.18
N GLU A 74 -25.33 5.62 15.63
CA GLU A 74 -25.58 5.81 17.06
C GLU A 74 -26.18 4.51 17.63
N MET A 75 -25.32 3.66 18.21
CA MET A 75 -25.72 2.41 18.86
C MET A 75 -25.28 2.38 20.32
N GLU A 76 -26.23 2.20 21.25
CA GLU A 76 -25.93 2.03 22.68
C GLU A 76 -25.41 0.60 23.00
N THR A 77 -24.14 0.34 22.70
CA THR A 77 -23.52 -0.99 22.93
C THR A 77 -22.21 -0.94 23.71
N SER A 78 -21.77 0.25 24.17
CA SER A 78 -20.48 0.48 24.84
C SER A 78 -20.17 -0.49 25.99
N ARG A 79 -21.18 -0.90 26.78
CA ARG A 79 -21.01 -1.89 27.86
C ARG A 79 -20.49 -3.25 27.40
N ASN A 80 -20.81 -3.68 26.17
CA ASN A 80 -20.33 -4.96 25.64
C ASN A 80 -18.85 -4.88 25.22
N PHE A 81 -18.39 -3.70 24.79
CA PHE A 81 -17.01 -3.49 24.33
C PHE A 81 -15.98 -3.55 25.46
N ALA A 82 -16.39 -3.43 26.73
CA ALA A 82 -15.51 -3.70 27.86
C ALA A 82 -14.93 -5.13 27.86
N THR A 83 -15.56 -6.08 27.16
CA THR A 83 -15.02 -7.44 26.96
C THR A 83 -13.79 -7.48 26.07
N LEU A 84 -13.50 -6.40 25.33
CA LEU A 84 -12.27 -6.28 24.54
C LEU A 84 -11.06 -5.85 25.36
N ILE A 85 -11.22 -5.32 26.57
CA ILE A 85 -10.10 -4.84 27.39
C ILE A 85 -9.01 -5.92 27.56
N PRO A 86 -9.33 -7.19 27.91
CA PRO A 86 -8.30 -8.23 28.00
C PRO A 86 -7.61 -8.53 26.66
N ALA A 87 -8.27 -8.27 25.52
CA ALA A 87 -7.72 -8.47 24.19
C ALA A 87 -6.72 -7.38 23.77
N LEU A 88 -6.46 -6.37 24.62
CA LEU A 88 -5.30 -5.47 24.43
C LEU A 88 -3.96 -6.22 24.53
N ALA A 89 -3.93 -7.38 25.23
CA ALA A 89 -2.76 -8.25 25.34
C ALA A 89 -2.69 -9.32 24.23
N TYR A 90 -3.46 -9.17 23.14
CA TYR A 90 -3.46 -10.12 22.04
C TYR A 90 -2.06 -10.20 21.39
N PRO A 91 -1.50 -11.39 21.11
CA PRO A 91 -0.12 -11.52 20.62
C PRO A 91 0.18 -10.80 19.31
N ASN A 92 -0.78 -10.79 18.39
CA ASN A 92 -0.72 -10.03 17.15
C ASN A 92 -1.02 -8.54 17.41
N SER A 93 -0.04 -7.67 17.20
CA SER A 93 -0.17 -6.22 17.44
C SER A 93 -1.21 -5.55 16.53
N GLY A 94 -1.41 -6.07 15.31
CA GLY A 94 -2.44 -5.60 14.38
C GLY A 94 -3.87 -5.84 14.88
N VAL A 95 -4.08 -6.93 15.63
CA VAL A 95 -5.35 -7.19 16.33
C VAL A 95 -5.46 -6.31 17.58
N ALA A 96 -4.42 -6.26 18.41
CA ALA A 96 -4.42 -5.47 19.65
C ALA A 96 -4.63 -3.96 19.41
N SER A 97 -4.03 -3.40 18.35
CA SER A 97 -4.19 -2.00 17.97
C SER A 97 -5.63 -1.68 17.55
N ARG A 98 -6.27 -2.56 16.77
CA ARG A 98 -7.70 -2.43 16.40
C ARG A 98 -8.65 -2.63 17.56
N VAL A 99 -8.27 -3.46 18.55
CA VAL A 99 -8.97 -3.53 19.84
C VAL A 99 -8.91 -2.16 20.54
N ALA A 100 -7.72 -1.56 20.66
CA ALA A 100 -7.56 -0.24 21.26
C ALA A 100 -8.40 0.83 20.55
N ALA A 101 -8.37 0.86 19.20
CA ALA A 101 -9.17 1.77 18.39
C ALA A 101 -10.67 1.62 18.68
N ASN A 102 -11.19 0.39 18.73
CA ASN A 102 -12.59 0.14 19.08
C ASN A 102 -12.93 0.58 20.52
N LEU A 103 -12.02 0.43 21.49
CA LEU A 103 -12.26 0.92 22.86
C LEU A 103 -12.42 2.45 22.92
N GLY A 104 -11.69 3.18 22.08
CA GLY A 104 -11.84 4.63 21.90
C GLY A 104 -13.14 5.02 21.18
N THR A 105 -13.35 4.46 19.98
CA THR A 105 -14.50 4.76 19.12
C THR A 105 -15.82 4.49 19.83
N TRP A 106 -15.90 3.38 20.57
CA TRP A 106 -17.10 2.98 21.32
C TRP A 106 -17.15 3.55 22.75
N GLN A 107 -16.27 4.48 23.08
CA GLN A 107 -16.28 5.25 24.34
C GLN A 107 -16.26 4.36 25.60
N VAL A 108 -15.38 3.35 25.63
CA VAL A 108 -15.26 2.41 26.76
C VAL A 108 -14.47 3.05 27.89
N LEU A 109 -15.13 3.90 28.68
CA LEU A 109 -14.50 4.80 29.66
C LEU A 109 -13.62 4.10 30.71
N ASN A 110 -13.92 2.84 31.07
CA ASN A 110 -13.15 2.07 32.04
C ASN A 110 -11.88 1.40 31.46
N ALA A 111 -11.66 1.45 30.14
CA ALA A 111 -10.43 0.96 29.51
C ALA A 111 -9.23 1.91 29.72
N GLY A 112 -9.48 3.17 30.05
CA GLY A 112 -8.45 4.21 30.12
C GLY A 112 -7.22 3.91 30.99
N PRO A 113 -7.31 3.26 32.16
CA PRO A 113 -6.13 2.90 32.95
C PRO A 113 -5.19 1.93 32.22
N GLU A 114 -5.76 0.90 31.57
CA GLU A 114 -5.01 -0.11 30.81
C GLU A 114 -4.35 0.53 29.59
N LEU A 115 -5.12 1.33 28.85
CA LEU A 115 -4.63 2.11 27.71
C LEU A 115 -3.45 3.01 28.12
N LEU A 116 -3.58 3.79 29.20
CA LEU A 116 -2.48 4.63 29.66
C LEU A 116 -1.24 3.83 30.11
N GLY A 117 -1.44 2.64 30.66
CA GLY A 117 -0.35 1.71 30.99
C GLY A 117 0.42 1.30 29.74
N ILE A 118 -0.27 0.86 28.70
CA ILE A 118 0.33 0.44 27.42
C ILE A 118 1.04 1.60 26.72
N LEU A 119 0.48 2.80 26.72
CA LEU A 119 1.13 3.96 26.09
C LEU A 119 2.50 4.27 26.73
N ARG A 120 2.63 4.06 28.04
CA ARG A 120 3.86 4.28 28.82
C ARG A 120 4.86 3.13 28.69
N ASP A 121 4.40 1.93 28.33
CA ASP A 121 5.28 0.79 28.13
C ASP A 121 6.00 0.89 26.79
N ARG A 122 7.31 1.17 26.84
CA ARG A 122 8.17 1.25 25.65
C ARG A 122 8.36 -0.10 24.96
N LYS A 123 8.02 -1.21 25.60
CA LYS A 123 8.08 -2.55 25.00
C LYS A 123 6.84 -2.90 24.19
N ALA A 124 5.75 -2.15 24.37
CA ALA A 124 4.55 -2.34 23.57
C ALA A 124 4.82 -1.95 22.11
N ALA A 125 4.19 -2.67 21.17
CA ALA A 125 4.38 -2.44 19.75
C ALA A 125 3.98 -1.00 19.34
N PRO A 126 4.73 -0.33 18.43
CA PRO A 126 4.49 1.07 18.09
C PRO A 126 3.09 1.37 17.52
N ASP A 127 2.55 0.45 16.71
CA ASP A 127 1.19 0.51 16.15
C ASP A 127 0.11 0.48 17.26
N LEU A 128 0.27 -0.41 18.24
CA LEU A 128 -0.57 -0.48 19.42
C LEU A 128 -0.48 0.80 20.25
N ARG A 129 0.73 1.30 20.53
CA ARG A 129 0.93 2.54 21.29
C ARG A 129 0.27 3.75 20.61
N LYS A 130 0.35 3.84 19.28
CA LYS A 130 -0.36 4.85 18.49
C LYS A 130 -1.88 4.74 18.66
N ALA A 131 -2.45 3.55 18.43
CA ALA A 131 -3.89 3.33 18.54
C ALA A 131 -4.42 3.61 19.96
N VAL A 132 -3.64 3.25 20.97
CA VAL A 132 -3.92 3.52 22.38
C VAL A 132 -3.93 5.02 22.68
N ALA A 133 -2.97 5.79 22.14
CA ALA A 133 -2.96 7.25 22.33
C ALA A 133 -4.18 7.92 21.70
N ILE A 134 -4.56 7.50 20.49
CA ILE A 134 -5.78 7.96 19.81
C ILE A 134 -7.01 7.62 20.65
N ALA A 135 -7.12 6.37 21.12
CA ALA A 135 -8.23 5.93 21.95
C ALA A 135 -8.34 6.74 23.26
N LEU A 136 -7.22 7.01 23.95
CA LEU A 136 -7.20 7.88 25.14
C LEU A 136 -7.70 9.29 24.83
N GLY A 137 -7.37 9.82 23.65
CA GLY A 137 -7.86 11.10 23.18
C GLY A 137 -9.36 11.09 22.89
N GLU A 138 -9.85 10.05 22.20
CA GLU A 138 -11.26 9.84 21.91
C GLU A 138 -12.12 9.68 23.16
N LEU A 139 -11.62 8.98 24.20
CA LEU A 139 -12.33 8.87 25.48
C LEU A 139 -12.61 10.24 26.14
N GLY A 140 -11.87 11.30 25.77
CA GLY A 140 -12.14 12.68 26.15
C GLY A 140 -12.04 13.00 27.65
N GLN A 141 -11.66 12.04 28.49
CA GLN A 141 -11.59 12.26 29.94
C GLN A 141 -10.38 13.16 30.27
N THR A 142 -10.61 14.26 30.99
CA THR A 142 -9.60 15.28 31.33
C THR A 142 -8.29 14.70 31.88
N LYS A 143 -8.37 13.66 32.73
CA LYS A 143 -7.18 13.00 33.29
C LYS A 143 -6.28 12.36 32.22
N TYR A 144 -6.86 11.80 31.14
CA TYR A 144 -6.10 11.16 30.06
C TYR A 144 -5.59 12.19 29.06
N VAL A 145 -6.38 13.24 28.78
CA VAL A 145 -5.88 14.38 28.01
C VAL A 145 -4.67 15.00 28.70
N ASN A 146 -4.74 15.27 30.00
CA ASN A 146 -3.59 15.80 30.75
C ASN A 146 -2.39 14.84 30.77
N ALA A 147 -2.64 13.52 30.81
CA ALA A 147 -1.56 12.54 30.70
C ALA A 147 -0.89 12.57 29.32
N LEU A 148 -1.67 12.69 28.23
CA LEU A 148 -1.15 12.87 26.87
C LEU A 148 -0.32 14.15 26.77
N LYS A 149 -0.81 15.29 27.31
CA LYS A 149 -0.03 16.55 27.36
C LYS A 149 1.32 16.35 28.05
N SER A 150 1.32 15.76 29.24
CA SER A 150 2.54 15.48 29.98
C SER A 150 3.49 14.58 29.18
N LEU A 151 2.99 13.52 28.56
CA LEU A 151 3.81 12.59 27.78
C LEU A 151 4.39 13.26 26.53
N ALA A 152 3.63 14.13 25.86
CA ALA A 152 4.03 14.88 24.69
C ALA A 152 5.12 15.94 24.98
N THR A 153 5.22 16.43 26.21
CA THR A 153 6.23 17.42 26.61
C THR A 153 7.55 16.81 27.09
N VAL A 154 7.51 15.84 28.01
CA VAL A 154 8.72 15.45 28.80
C VAL A 154 9.20 14.01 28.56
N SER A 155 8.64 13.28 27.59
CA SER A 155 9.05 11.89 27.29
C SER A 155 10.11 11.79 26.19
N ASP A 156 10.54 10.57 25.88
CA ASP A 156 11.29 10.27 24.65
C ASP A 156 10.48 10.59 23.39
N ILE A 157 11.18 10.80 22.28
CA ILE A 157 10.58 11.29 21.03
C ILE A 157 9.47 10.38 20.48
N GLY A 158 9.64 9.05 20.53
CA GLY A 158 8.61 8.09 20.11
C GLY A 158 7.33 8.21 20.93
N THR A 159 7.45 8.25 22.26
CA THR A 159 6.31 8.48 23.16
C THR A 159 5.65 9.83 22.92
N ARG A 160 6.44 10.87 22.66
CA ARG A 160 5.93 12.21 22.36
C ARG A 160 5.09 12.20 21.08
N TYR A 161 5.55 11.54 20.02
CA TYR A 161 4.80 11.45 18.76
C TYR A 161 3.44 10.78 18.96
N HIS A 162 3.40 9.63 19.66
CA HIS A 162 2.13 8.96 19.96
C HIS A 162 1.22 9.85 20.82
N ALA A 163 1.76 10.51 21.86
CA ALA A 163 0.98 11.38 22.72
C ALA A 163 0.40 12.59 21.96
N ILE A 164 1.18 13.22 21.07
CA ILE A 164 0.70 14.30 20.20
C ILE A 164 -0.38 13.78 19.26
N THR A 165 -0.21 12.59 18.68
CA THR A 165 -1.23 11.92 17.85
C THR A 165 -2.56 11.80 18.60
N GLY A 166 -2.55 11.40 19.87
CA GLY A 166 -3.76 11.37 20.71
C GLY A 166 -4.36 12.75 20.99
N LEU A 167 -3.52 13.78 21.10
CA LEU A 167 -3.97 15.16 21.29
C LEU A 167 -4.59 15.77 20.03
N VAL A 168 -4.26 15.30 18.82
CA VAL A 168 -4.89 15.79 17.57
C VAL A 168 -6.42 15.70 17.67
N THR A 169 -6.94 14.60 18.22
CA THR A 169 -8.37 14.39 18.42
C THR A 169 -8.90 15.10 19.68
N ALA A 170 -8.13 15.11 20.77
CA ALA A 170 -8.62 15.54 22.09
C ALA A 170 -8.46 17.04 22.38
N ASP A 171 -7.36 17.64 21.93
CA ASP A 171 -7.00 19.03 22.17
C ASP A 171 -6.04 19.49 21.06
N MET A 172 -6.62 19.81 19.91
CA MET A 172 -5.87 20.24 18.74
C MET A 172 -4.99 21.46 19.07
N GLU A 173 -5.46 22.44 19.84
CA GLU A 173 -4.65 23.63 20.15
C GLU A 173 -3.36 23.28 20.90
N GLU A 174 -3.40 22.32 21.82
CA GLU A 174 -2.18 21.84 22.46
C GLU A 174 -1.29 21.04 21.51
N ALA A 175 -1.88 20.13 20.71
CA ALA A 175 -1.16 19.34 19.72
C ALA A 175 -0.35 20.23 18.76
N LYS A 176 -0.95 21.37 18.36
CA LYS A 176 -0.33 22.38 17.50
C LYS A 176 0.94 22.98 18.10
N VAL A 177 0.97 23.22 19.41
CA VAL A 177 2.13 23.82 20.08
C VAL A 177 3.27 22.82 20.17
N LEU A 178 2.95 21.54 20.43
CA LEU A 178 3.95 20.51 20.71
C LEU A 178 4.54 19.87 19.45
N VAL A 179 3.81 19.84 18.34
CA VAL A 179 4.26 19.19 17.09
C VAL A 179 5.51 19.83 16.50
N GLY A 180 5.63 21.17 16.55
CA GLY A 180 6.80 21.87 15.99
C GLY A 180 8.10 21.49 16.68
N ASP A 181 8.10 21.44 18.01
CA ASP A 181 9.27 21.01 18.80
C ASP A 181 9.58 19.52 18.62
N ALA A 182 8.55 18.68 18.44
CA ALA A 182 8.75 17.26 18.21
C ALA A 182 9.35 16.97 16.81
N LEU A 183 8.91 17.69 15.77
CA LEU A 183 9.41 17.52 14.40
C LEU A 183 10.76 18.21 14.15
N SER A 184 11.23 19.10 15.06
CA SER A 184 12.56 19.70 14.98
C SER A 184 13.68 18.79 15.50
N GLN A 185 13.32 17.72 16.21
CA GLN A 185 14.26 16.76 16.80
C GLN A 185 14.43 15.52 15.91
N ALA A 186 15.54 14.81 16.08
CA ALA A 186 15.76 13.53 15.41
C ALA A 186 14.65 12.54 15.79
N PRO A 187 13.99 11.89 14.81
CA PRO A 187 12.87 11.01 15.08
C PRO A 187 13.30 9.72 15.77
N LEU A 188 14.56 9.29 15.63
CA LEU A 188 15.05 8.01 16.14
C LEU A 188 14.19 6.85 15.62
N ASP A 189 13.51 6.13 16.52
CA ASP A 189 12.57 5.04 16.23
C ASP A 189 11.11 5.51 16.05
N ALA A 190 10.84 6.81 16.17
CA ALA A 190 9.51 7.39 16.02
C ALA A 190 9.06 7.44 14.55
N ASP A 191 7.74 7.43 14.34
CA ASP A 191 7.10 7.51 13.03
C ASP A 191 6.62 8.94 12.72
N PRO A 192 7.42 9.80 12.07
CA PRO A 192 7.00 11.14 11.68
C PRO A 192 5.89 11.13 10.64
N VAL A 193 5.84 10.13 9.76
CA VAL A 193 4.80 10.00 8.73
C VAL A 193 3.45 9.77 9.40
N GLY A 194 3.39 8.84 10.34
CA GLY A 194 2.19 8.54 11.12
C GLY A 194 1.66 9.72 11.93
N LEU A 195 2.55 10.59 12.43
CA LEU A 195 2.17 11.82 13.13
C LEU A 195 1.60 12.86 12.15
N VAL A 196 2.30 13.14 11.04
CA VAL A 196 1.86 14.12 10.03
C VAL A 196 0.52 13.71 9.42
N THR A 197 0.37 12.44 9.05
CA THR A 197 -0.87 11.91 8.46
C THR A 197 -2.06 11.92 9.42
N GLU A 198 -1.84 11.97 10.74
CA GLU A 198 -2.96 12.13 11.66
C GLU A 198 -3.59 13.52 11.57
N PHE A 199 -2.78 14.56 11.36
CA PHE A 199 -3.29 15.89 11.08
C PHE A 199 -4.05 15.92 9.75
N THR A 200 -3.58 15.20 8.72
CA THR A 200 -4.22 15.24 7.40
C THR A 200 -5.60 14.59 7.36
N LYS A 201 -5.91 13.72 8.33
CA LYS A 201 -7.25 13.12 8.48
C LYS A 201 -8.28 14.09 9.05
N VAL A 202 -7.85 15.16 9.74
CA VAL A 202 -8.75 16.13 10.35
C VAL A 202 -9.09 17.24 9.37
N ARG A 203 -10.36 17.66 9.34
CA ARG A 203 -10.80 18.80 8.53
C ARG A 203 -9.95 20.04 8.82
N ARG A 204 -9.32 20.59 7.78
CA ARG A 204 -8.36 21.73 7.82
C ARG A 204 -7.02 21.43 8.52
N GLY A 205 -6.75 20.19 8.91
CA GLY A 205 -5.54 19.82 9.62
C GLY A 205 -4.26 20.08 8.83
N ASP A 206 -4.24 19.84 7.51
CA ASP A 206 -3.14 20.24 6.62
C ASP A 206 -2.76 21.71 6.74
N GLY A 207 -3.76 22.59 6.67
CA GLY A 207 -3.55 24.03 6.74
C GLY A 207 -3.07 24.49 8.12
N LEU A 208 -3.57 23.84 9.17
CA LEU A 208 -3.14 24.09 10.55
C LEU A 208 -1.69 23.66 10.75
N LEU A 209 -1.36 22.40 10.41
CA LEU A 209 -0.01 21.87 10.52
C LEU A 209 0.98 22.70 9.69
N ALA A 210 0.63 23.00 8.44
CA ALA A 210 1.49 23.81 7.59
C ALA A 210 1.76 25.20 8.18
N GLY A 211 0.73 25.87 8.70
CA GLY A 211 0.89 27.19 9.32
C GLY A 211 1.81 27.18 10.54
N LEU A 212 1.80 26.12 11.33
CA LEU A 212 2.63 25.98 12.52
C LEU A 212 4.10 25.71 12.18
N LEU A 213 4.32 24.91 11.15
CA LEU A 213 5.66 24.48 10.75
C LEU A 213 6.41 25.54 9.90
N GLN A 214 5.75 26.63 9.47
CA GLN A 214 6.37 27.66 8.63
C GLN A 214 7.70 28.20 9.18
N ASN A 215 7.84 28.31 10.51
CA ASN A 215 9.04 28.83 11.16
C ASN A 215 9.78 27.77 11.96
N VAL A 216 9.45 26.49 11.77
CA VAL A 216 10.10 25.38 12.47
C VAL A 216 11.23 24.86 11.60
N ALA A 217 12.44 24.78 12.18
CA ALA A 217 13.54 24.04 11.58
C ALA A 217 13.29 22.53 11.72
N ILE A 218 12.48 21.97 10.82
CA ILE A 218 12.15 20.55 10.79
C ILE A 218 13.44 19.74 10.60
N HIS A 219 13.60 18.68 11.39
CA HIS A 219 14.77 17.82 11.33
C HIS A 219 14.93 17.18 9.92
N PRO A 220 16.13 17.11 9.33
CA PRO A 220 16.33 16.59 7.98
C PRO A 220 15.79 15.16 7.78
N GLU A 221 15.94 14.29 8.77
CA GLU A 221 15.41 12.92 8.70
C GLU A 221 13.87 12.88 8.68
N VAL A 222 13.22 13.78 9.41
CA VAL A 222 11.75 13.94 9.36
C VAL A 222 11.31 14.37 7.96
N LYS A 223 11.99 15.36 7.37
CA LYS A 223 11.75 15.79 5.98
C LYS A 223 11.90 14.65 4.99
N ARG A 224 12.99 13.88 5.10
CA ARG A 224 13.24 12.72 4.25
C ARG A 224 12.12 11.68 4.35
N ASN A 225 11.71 11.31 5.56
CA ASN A 225 10.68 10.30 5.79
C ASN A 225 9.32 10.74 5.25
N VAL A 226 8.91 11.99 5.53
CA VAL A 226 7.62 12.54 5.09
C VAL A 226 7.60 12.79 3.58
N SER A 227 8.71 13.26 2.99
CA SER A 227 8.81 13.41 1.54
C SER A 227 8.84 12.07 0.81
N ALA A 228 9.49 11.04 1.36
CA ALA A 228 9.47 9.69 0.81
C ALA A 228 8.04 9.11 0.81
N TYR A 229 7.31 9.27 1.91
CA TYR A 229 5.90 8.92 1.97
C TYR A 229 5.07 9.64 0.89
N HIS A 230 5.29 10.95 0.71
CA HIS A 230 4.60 11.67 -0.37
C HIS A 230 4.98 11.13 -1.74
N ARG A 231 6.25 10.80 -1.98
CA ARG A 231 6.69 10.27 -3.27
C ARG A 231 5.99 8.95 -3.62
N GLN A 232 5.79 8.11 -2.63
CA GLN A 232 5.16 6.80 -2.80
C GLN A 232 3.63 6.86 -2.92
N THR A 233 2.98 7.91 -2.38
CA THR A 233 1.52 7.93 -2.20
C THR A 233 0.80 9.12 -2.84
N GLY A 234 1.50 10.20 -3.15
CA GLY A 234 0.90 11.44 -3.65
C GLY A 234 0.00 12.18 -2.64
N GLN A 235 0.01 11.82 -1.34
CA GLN A 235 -1.05 12.23 -0.41
C GLN A 235 -0.91 13.58 0.32
N LEU A 236 0.23 14.27 0.20
CA LEU A 236 0.42 15.55 0.89
C LEU A 236 -0.16 16.70 0.06
N SER A 237 -0.78 17.67 0.72
CA SER A 237 -1.14 18.93 0.07
C SER A 237 0.10 19.77 -0.26
N GLN A 238 -0.04 20.68 -1.25
CA GLN A 238 1.05 21.57 -1.68
C GLN A 238 1.73 22.32 -0.53
N LYS A 239 0.97 22.72 0.49
CA LYS A 239 1.51 23.44 1.66
C LYS A 239 2.45 22.57 2.47
N LEU A 240 2.14 21.29 2.65
CA LEU A 240 2.99 20.35 3.36
C LEU A 240 4.18 19.91 2.49
N ILE A 241 3.97 19.69 1.19
CA ILE A 241 5.05 19.42 0.24
C ILE A 241 6.15 20.47 0.37
N ASN A 242 5.80 21.76 0.33
CA ASN A 242 6.78 22.84 0.42
C ASN A 242 7.60 22.84 1.73
N LEU A 243 7.06 22.31 2.82
CA LEU A 243 7.74 22.25 4.13
C LEU A 243 8.68 21.05 4.26
N PHE A 244 8.26 19.90 3.71
CA PHE A 244 8.99 18.64 3.83
C PHE A 244 9.87 18.32 2.60
N SER A 245 9.69 19.02 1.49
CA SER A 245 10.60 18.91 0.34
C SER A 245 11.97 19.49 0.66
N ASP A 246 13.00 18.78 0.26
CA ASP A 246 14.39 19.25 0.26
C ASP A 246 14.63 20.06 -1.03
N SER A 247 13.86 21.13 -1.24
CA SER A 247 14.06 22.03 -2.39
C SER A 247 15.37 22.79 -2.22
N HIS A 248 16.45 22.25 -2.76
CA HIS A 248 17.75 22.91 -2.84
C HIS A 248 17.87 23.64 -4.17
N ALA A 249 18.50 24.82 -4.16
CA ALA A 249 18.74 25.61 -5.36
C ALA A 249 19.55 24.84 -6.43
N ASP A 250 20.33 23.83 -6.01
CA ASP A 250 21.18 22.98 -6.86
C ASP A 250 20.56 21.60 -7.14
N SER A 251 19.24 21.45 -7.02
CA SER A 251 18.55 20.18 -7.28
C SER A 251 18.63 19.75 -8.76
N LEU A 252 18.64 18.45 -9.02
CA LEU A 252 18.71 17.91 -10.38
C LEU A 252 17.47 18.32 -11.19
N SER A 253 16.29 18.34 -10.57
CA SER A 253 15.04 18.78 -11.20
C SER A 253 15.16 20.21 -11.72
N LEU A 254 15.67 21.16 -10.91
CA LEU A 254 15.87 22.54 -11.34
C LEU A 254 16.93 22.68 -12.44
N SER A 255 18.00 21.88 -12.37
CA SER A 255 19.03 21.83 -13.41
C SER A 255 18.44 21.37 -14.75
N LEU A 256 17.70 20.26 -14.76
CA LEU A 256 17.03 19.72 -15.95
C LEU A 256 15.96 20.66 -16.51
N LEU A 257 15.19 21.33 -15.64
CA LEU A 257 14.19 22.33 -16.04
C LEU A 257 14.80 23.55 -16.73
N SER A 258 16.05 23.88 -16.39
CA SER A 258 16.78 24.99 -16.99
C SER A 258 17.34 24.66 -18.38
N GLU A 259 17.36 23.37 -18.77
CA GLU A 259 17.83 22.94 -20.08
C GLU A 259 16.80 23.19 -21.20
N ASN A 260 17.30 23.32 -22.43
CA ASN A 260 16.40 23.37 -23.59
C ASN A 260 15.72 22.01 -23.79
N ARG A 261 14.38 21.99 -23.74
CA ARG A 261 13.57 20.76 -23.82
C ARG A 261 13.85 19.91 -25.07
N ASN A 262 14.09 20.52 -26.23
CA ASN A 262 14.38 19.79 -27.47
C ASN A 262 15.79 19.22 -27.48
N ALA A 263 16.77 19.94 -26.91
CA ALA A 263 18.12 19.43 -26.73
C ALA A 263 18.11 18.23 -25.76
N LEU A 264 17.40 18.35 -24.63
CA LEU A 264 17.26 17.27 -23.67
C LEU A 264 16.58 16.03 -24.28
N ALA A 265 15.52 16.22 -25.07
CA ALA A 265 14.89 15.12 -25.82
C ALA A 265 15.86 14.45 -26.82
N SER A 266 16.67 15.24 -27.55
CA SER A 266 17.68 14.68 -28.45
C SER A 266 18.78 13.91 -27.70
N ASP A 267 19.15 14.37 -26.50
CA ASP A 267 20.14 13.68 -25.66
C ASP A 267 19.59 12.38 -25.11
N ILE A 268 18.32 12.33 -24.70
CA ILE A 268 17.63 11.09 -24.30
C ILE A 268 17.76 10.06 -25.42
N ASP A 269 17.46 10.46 -26.66
CA ASP A 269 17.51 9.54 -27.78
C ASP A 269 18.90 9.00 -28.11
N ARG A 270 19.94 9.82 -27.93
CA ARG A 270 21.33 9.52 -28.30
C ARG A 270 22.14 8.86 -27.20
N LEU A 271 21.89 9.23 -25.95
CA LEU A 271 22.76 8.94 -24.80
C LEU A 271 22.07 8.10 -23.72
N GLY A 272 20.74 8.00 -23.76
CA GLY A 272 19.97 7.18 -22.84
C GLY A 272 20.10 5.69 -23.13
N ASP A 273 20.15 4.89 -22.07
CA ASP A 273 20.12 3.44 -22.07
C ASP A 273 18.80 2.96 -21.46
N PRO A 274 17.90 2.35 -22.25
CA PRO A 274 16.60 1.92 -21.74
C PRO A 274 16.67 0.70 -20.81
N VAL A 275 17.77 -0.08 -20.81
CA VAL A 275 17.93 -1.20 -19.87
C VAL A 275 18.21 -0.65 -18.48
N ILE A 276 19.15 0.30 -18.37
CA ILE A 276 19.42 1.01 -17.11
C ILE A 276 18.19 1.82 -16.69
N GLY A 277 17.50 2.42 -17.65
CA GLY A 277 16.27 3.17 -17.40
C GLY A 277 15.14 2.35 -16.79
N GLU A 278 14.99 1.09 -17.21
CA GLU A 278 14.07 0.16 -16.58
C GLU A 278 14.48 -0.12 -15.13
N ASP A 279 15.77 -0.35 -14.87
CA ASP A 279 16.25 -0.59 -13.50
C ASP A 279 15.98 0.62 -12.59
N ILE A 280 16.20 1.84 -13.09
CA ILE A 280 15.88 3.09 -12.38
C ILE A 280 14.38 3.22 -12.09
N PHE A 281 13.52 2.95 -13.07
CA PHE A 281 12.06 3.02 -12.92
C PHE A 281 11.55 2.13 -11.76
N ARG A 282 12.26 1.04 -11.50
CA ARG A 282 11.89 0.03 -10.52
C ARG A 282 12.44 0.28 -9.12
N ARG A 283 13.32 1.27 -8.92
CA ARG A 283 13.90 1.55 -7.60
C ARG A 283 12.87 2.14 -6.64
N ASP A 284 12.84 1.64 -5.41
CA ASP A 284 11.92 2.08 -4.36
C ASP A 284 12.02 3.57 -4.03
N ASN A 285 13.22 4.16 -4.14
CA ASN A 285 13.43 5.58 -3.86
C ASN A 285 12.87 6.50 -4.95
N VAL A 286 12.81 6.04 -6.21
CA VAL A 286 12.22 6.75 -7.35
C VAL A 286 10.69 6.57 -7.37
N ALA A 287 10.19 5.43 -6.90
CA ALA A 287 8.78 5.14 -6.63
C ALA A 287 7.84 5.18 -7.85
N CYS A 288 8.34 5.09 -9.10
CA CYS A 288 7.46 5.07 -10.27
C CYS A 288 6.48 3.88 -10.25
N MET A 289 6.95 2.68 -9.85
CA MET A 289 6.11 1.48 -9.73
C MET A 289 5.01 1.57 -8.65
N SER A 290 5.16 2.47 -7.68
CA SER A 290 4.14 2.70 -6.64
C SER A 290 2.85 3.26 -7.24
N CYS A 291 2.94 3.97 -8.37
CA CYS A 291 1.79 4.55 -9.06
C CYS A 291 1.53 3.94 -10.44
N HIS A 292 2.56 3.54 -11.17
CA HIS A 292 2.42 3.14 -12.57
C HIS A 292 2.55 1.64 -12.79
N ALA A 293 1.56 1.09 -13.48
CA ALA A 293 1.65 -0.24 -14.07
C ALA A 293 2.37 -0.20 -15.42
N ILE A 294 3.03 -1.30 -15.77
CA ILE A 294 3.45 -1.63 -17.13
C ILE A 294 2.73 -2.90 -17.55
N GLY A 295 1.69 -2.71 -18.36
CA GLY A 295 0.83 -3.78 -18.80
C GLY A 295 0.00 -4.24 -17.62
N SER A 296 0.10 -5.51 -17.29
CA SER A 296 -0.66 -6.10 -16.20
C SER A 296 0.05 -6.01 -14.84
N VAL A 297 1.25 -5.42 -14.79
CA VAL A 297 2.16 -5.41 -13.63
C VAL A 297 2.23 -4.04 -13.00
N GLY A 298 2.03 -3.93 -11.69
CA GLY A 298 2.24 -2.70 -10.92
C GLY A 298 0.93 -2.02 -10.51
N SER A 299 1.03 -0.77 -10.08
CA SER A 299 -0.10 -0.03 -9.50
C SER A 299 -1.06 0.53 -10.55
N THR A 300 -2.35 0.60 -10.20
CA THR A 300 -3.42 1.18 -11.03
C THR A 300 -3.76 2.61 -10.62
N ILE A 301 -2.98 3.22 -9.72
CA ILE A 301 -3.20 4.60 -9.25
C ILE A 301 -2.96 5.61 -10.39
N GLY A 302 -1.87 5.44 -11.14
CA GLY A 302 -1.49 6.25 -12.29
C GLY A 302 -1.76 5.56 -13.63
N PRO A 303 -1.53 6.27 -14.75
CA PRO A 303 -1.64 5.71 -16.10
C PRO A 303 -0.82 4.44 -16.28
N ASN A 304 -1.40 3.46 -16.96
CA ASN A 304 -0.66 2.29 -17.42
C ASN A 304 0.31 2.71 -18.53
N LEU A 305 1.60 2.48 -18.32
CA LEU A 305 2.67 2.97 -19.19
C LEU A 305 3.00 2.01 -20.33
N VAL A 306 2.32 0.86 -20.45
CA VAL A 306 2.63 -0.20 -21.44
C VAL A 306 2.80 0.29 -22.89
N ALA A 307 2.13 1.39 -23.25
CA ALA A 307 2.15 1.99 -24.57
C ALA A 307 2.55 3.48 -24.55
N VAL A 308 3.18 3.96 -23.47
CA VAL A 308 3.49 5.40 -23.33
C VAL A 308 4.46 5.89 -24.42
N GLY A 309 5.44 5.08 -24.79
CA GLY A 309 6.43 5.42 -25.83
C GLY A 309 5.83 5.49 -27.23
N SER A 310 4.72 4.80 -27.49
CA SER A 310 3.99 4.88 -28.76
C SER A 310 2.83 5.88 -28.74
N GLY A 311 2.29 6.20 -27.57
CA GLY A 311 1.18 7.14 -27.39
C GLY A 311 1.59 8.58 -27.09
N ALA A 312 2.82 8.83 -26.63
CA ALA A 312 3.28 10.15 -26.22
C ALA A 312 4.66 10.51 -26.79
N SER A 313 4.90 11.81 -27.00
CA SER A 313 6.22 12.30 -27.42
C SER A 313 7.22 12.29 -26.26
N THR A 314 8.52 12.13 -26.56
CA THR A 314 9.60 12.26 -25.55
C THR A 314 9.52 13.60 -24.81
N SER A 315 9.23 14.70 -25.51
CA SER A 315 9.06 16.02 -24.88
C SER A 315 7.92 16.06 -23.86
N TYR A 316 6.79 15.42 -24.16
CA TYR A 316 5.67 15.29 -23.21
C TYR A 316 6.07 14.45 -22.00
N MET A 317 6.79 13.34 -22.20
CA MET A 317 7.27 12.51 -21.08
C MET A 317 8.23 13.27 -20.16
N ILE A 318 9.13 14.09 -20.71
CA ILE A 318 10.00 14.96 -19.91
C ILE A 318 9.18 15.97 -19.10
N GLU A 319 8.14 16.57 -19.70
CA GLU A 319 7.24 17.49 -19.00
C GLU A 319 6.47 16.79 -17.89
N ALA A 320 5.88 15.63 -18.15
CA ALA A 320 5.17 14.86 -17.15
C ALA A 320 6.07 14.51 -15.94
N VAL A 321 7.34 14.17 -16.18
CA VAL A 321 8.27 13.80 -15.09
C VAL A 321 8.79 15.01 -14.32
N LEU A 322 9.18 16.09 -15.01
CA LEU A 322 9.79 17.27 -14.35
C LEU A 322 8.74 18.24 -13.81
N GLU A 323 7.58 18.31 -14.46
CA GLU A 323 6.50 19.27 -14.19
C GLU A 323 5.14 18.56 -14.17
N PRO A 324 4.92 17.58 -13.27
CA PRO A 324 3.70 16.75 -13.27
C PRO A 324 2.39 17.52 -13.07
N ASN A 325 2.46 18.78 -12.62
CA ASN A 325 1.32 19.68 -12.47
C ASN A 325 1.07 20.58 -13.69
N ALA A 326 1.96 20.61 -14.69
CA ALA A 326 1.79 21.40 -15.91
C ALA A 326 0.70 20.82 -16.81
N SER A 327 0.66 19.49 -16.92
CA SER A 327 -0.37 18.75 -17.63
C SER A 327 -0.66 17.44 -16.90
N ILE A 328 -1.87 17.31 -16.36
CA ILE A 328 -2.35 16.05 -15.76
C ILE A 328 -3.01 15.25 -16.89
N ALA A 329 -2.68 13.96 -16.99
CA ALA A 329 -3.28 13.08 -18.00
C ALA A 329 -4.81 13.05 -17.84
N GLU A 330 -5.52 13.06 -18.96
CA GLU A 330 -6.98 12.96 -18.97
C GLU A 330 -7.43 11.70 -18.23
N HIS A 331 -8.49 11.83 -17.42
CA HIS A 331 -9.00 10.77 -16.54
C HIS A 331 -8.09 10.40 -15.36
N TYR A 332 -7.05 11.19 -15.08
CA TYR A 332 -6.18 11.06 -13.90
C TYR A 332 -6.17 12.32 -13.03
N GLU A 333 -7.18 13.19 -13.19
CA GLU A 333 -7.35 14.37 -12.35
C GLU A 333 -7.64 13.96 -10.90
N ASN A 334 -6.73 14.34 -10.01
CA ASN A 334 -6.86 14.04 -8.59
C ASN A 334 -7.90 14.96 -7.93
N MET A 335 -8.82 14.34 -7.18
CA MET A 335 -9.94 15.03 -6.56
C MET A 335 -10.04 14.70 -5.08
N LEU A 336 -10.18 15.72 -4.24
CA LEU A 336 -10.50 15.60 -2.83
C LEU A 336 -12.01 15.72 -2.62
N PHE A 337 -12.60 14.70 -2.00
CA PHE A 337 -14.00 14.63 -1.62
C PHE A 337 -14.10 14.79 -0.12
N THR A 338 -14.83 15.82 0.33
CA THR A 338 -15.21 15.96 1.74
C THR A 338 -16.63 15.47 1.91
N MET A 339 -16.84 14.52 2.80
CA MET A 339 -18.13 13.91 3.07
C MET A 339 -18.91 14.66 4.16
N THR A 340 -20.21 14.39 4.26
CA THR A 340 -21.08 15.03 5.27
C THR A 340 -20.73 14.64 6.70
N ASP A 341 -20.14 13.47 6.91
CA ASP A 341 -19.61 12.99 8.20
C ASP A 341 -18.20 13.55 8.51
N ASN A 342 -17.70 14.48 7.67
CA ASN A 342 -16.36 15.06 7.70
C ASN A 342 -15.21 14.11 7.33
N SER A 343 -15.49 12.87 6.93
CA SER A 343 -14.46 12.02 6.32
C SER A 343 -14.00 12.63 4.99
N MET A 344 -12.76 12.33 4.63
CA MET A 344 -12.14 12.80 3.39
C MET A 344 -11.66 11.61 2.58
N HIS A 345 -11.94 11.65 1.28
CA HIS A 345 -11.48 10.66 0.31
C HIS A 345 -10.75 11.39 -0.80
N MET A 346 -9.64 10.83 -1.26
CA MET A 346 -8.86 11.41 -2.35
C MET A 346 -8.62 10.33 -3.40
N GLY A 347 -8.84 10.69 -4.66
CA GLY A 347 -8.78 9.73 -5.74
C GLY A 347 -9.08 10.34 -7.09
N VAL A 348 -8.83 9.52 -8.10
CA VAL A 348 -9.18 9.78 -9.49
C VAL A 348 -10.60 9.30 -9.73
N ILE A 349 -11.42 10.07 -10.46
CA ILE A 349 -12.80 9.67 -10.75
C ILE A 349 -12.79 8.57 -11.83
N ALA A 350 -13.14 7.34 -11.45
CA ALA A 350 -13.30 6.22 -12.38
C ALA A 350 -14.69 6.22 -13.04
N TYR A 351 -15.72 6.64 -12.29
CA TYR A 351 -17.10 6.73 -12.78
C TYR A 351 -17.88 7.76 -11.97
N GLN A 352 -18.84 8.43 -12.59
CA GLN A 352 -19.78 9.30 -11.88
C GLN A 352 -21.14 9.31 -12.58
N ASP A 353 -22.21 9.18 -11.79
CA ASP A 353 -23.59 9.43 -12.20
C ASP A 353 -24.33 10.34 -11.20
N GLU A 354 -25.65 10.42 -11.29
CA GLU A 354 -26.49 11.25 -10.40
C GLU A 354 -26.58 10.70 -8.95
N ARG A 355 -26.23 9.43 -8.74
CA ARG A 355 -26.38 8.71 -7.46
C ARG A 355 -25.06 8.49 -6.74
N GLU A 356 -24.00 8.14 -7.47
CA GLU A 356 -22.68 7.83 -6.92
C GLU A 356 -21.52 8.38 -7.75
N VAL A 357 -20.42 8.64 -7.06
CA VAL A 357 -19.09 8.83 -7.63
C VAL A 357 -18.25 7.63 -7.22
N ILE A 358 -17.64 6.95 -8.17
CA ILE A 358 -16.66 5.90 -7.93
C ILE A 358 -15.29 6.51 -8.18
N ILE A 359 -14.43 6.46 -7.17
CA ILE A 359 -13.05 6.93 -7.26
C ILE A 359 -12.10 5.75 -7.15
N GLN A 360 -10.97 5.84 -7.86
CA GLN A 360 -9.78 5.06 -7.60
C GLN A 360 -9.01 5.76 -6.47
N ASP A 361 -9.05 5.19 -5.27
CA ASP A 361 -8.45 5.78 -4.07
C ASP A 361 -6.92 5.92 -4.23
N SER A 362 -6.41 7.12 -3.96
CA SER A 362 -5.00 7.45 -4.17
C SER A 362 -4.05 6.76 -3.18
N ALA A 363 -4.56 6.23 -2.06
CA ALA A 363 -3.76 5.55 -1.06
C ALA A 363 -3.61 4.07 -1.35
N LEU A 364 -4.73 3.43 -1.67
CA LEU A 364 -4.81 1.96 -1.76
C LEU A 364 -4.92 1.46 -3.21
N GLY A 365 -5.24 2.33 -4.17
CA GLY A 365 -5.57 1.89 -5.52
C GLY A 365 -6.84 1.02 -5.55
N GLU A 366 -7.77 1.24 -4.63
CA GLU A 366 -9.04 0.53 -4.57
C GLU A 366 -10.19 1.42 -5.05
N GLU A 367 -11.21 0.81 -5.66
CA GLU A 367 -12.44 1.53 -6.00
C GLU A 367 -13.27 1.82 -4.75
N VAL A 368 -13.50 3.11 -4.50
CA VAL A 368 -14.35 3.59 -3.40
C VAL A 368 -15.60 4.25 -3.97
N LYS A 369 -16.76 3.77 -3.53
CA LYS A 369 -18.07 4.32 -3.90
C LYS A 369 -18.50 5.40 -2.92
N LEU A 370 -18.67 6.62 -3.42
CA LEU A 370 -19.10 7.79 -2.68
C LEU A 370 -20.52 8.20 -3.11
N PRO A 371 -21.55 8.04 -2.26
CA PRO A 371 -22.90 8.49 -2.58
C PRO A 371 -22.94 10.01 -2.77
N VAL A 372 -23.52 10.50 -3.86
CA VAL A 372 -23.59 11.94 -4.19
C VAL A 372 -24.25 12.74 -3.06
N GLY A 373 -25.33 12.23 -2.48
CA GLY A 373 -26.02 12.87 -1.34
C GLY A 373 -25.22 12.94 -0.03
N LYS A 374 -24.06 12.28 0.04
CA LYS A 374 -23.14 12.32 1.19
C LYS A 374 -21.87 13.14 0.90
N ILE A 375 -21.68 13.61 -0.33
CA ILE A 375 -20.57 14.49 -0.68
C ILE A 375 -20.94 15.92 -0.32
N ARG A 376 -20.18 16.52 0.60
CA ARG A 376 -20.35 17.93 0.98
C ARG A 376 -19.66 18.87 -0.02
N SER A 377 -18.46 18.53 -0.45
CA SER A 377 -17.68 19.33 -1.40
C SER A 377 -16.67 18.48 -2.16
N LYS A 378 -16.30 18.95 -3.35
CA LYS A 378 -15.21 18.43 -4.16
C LYS A 378 -14.18 19.56 -4.38
N ALA A 379 -12.90 19.23 -4.41
CA ALA A 379 -11.83 20.17 -4.75
C ALA A 379 -10.80 19.48 -5.64
N SER A 380 -10.32 20.17 -6.67
CA SER A 380 -9.20 19.72 -7.46
C SER A 380 -7.91 19.76 -6.63
N MET A 381 -7.11 18.72 -6.78
CA MET A 381 -5.82 18.59 -6.11
C MET A 381 -4.67 18.63 -7.14
N PRO A 382 -3.44 18.92 -6.71
CA PRO A 382 -2.25 18.67 -7.52
C PRO A 382 -2.21 17.23 -8.04
N SER A 383 -1.41 17.03 -9.09
CA SER A 383 -1.12 15.69 -9.63
C SER A 383 -0.72 14.72 -8.52
N LEU A 384 -1.20 13.48 -8.61
CA LEU A 384 -0.72 12.40 -7.74
C LEU A 384 0.75 12.08 -8.01
N MET A 385 1.24 12.37 -9.22
CA MET A 385 2.65 12.30 -9.53
C MET A 385 3.38 13.46 -8.82
N PRO A 386 4.25 13.17 -7.84
CA PRO A 386 4.95 14.18 -7.06
C PRO A 386 5.91 15.01 -7.91
N ALA A 387 6.05 16.30 -7.61
CA ALA A 387 7.14 17.10 -8.17
C ALA A 387 8.50 16.72 -7.52
N GLY A 388 9.61 16.95 -8.24
CA GLY A 388 10.95 16.70 -7.72
C GLY A 388 11.39 15.23 -7.74
N LEU A 389 10.69 14.36 -8.48
CA LEU A 389 11.07 12.95 -8.62
C LEU A 389 12.48 12.76 -9.19
N ALA A 390 12.91 13.66 -10.09
CA ALA A 390 14.26 13.60 -10.64
C ALA A 390 15.34 13.83 -9.58
N ASP A 391 15.04 14.43 -8.43
CA ASP A 391 16.01 14.62 -7.34
C ASP A 391 16.36 13.31 -6.62
N GLN A 392 15.65 12.21 -6.93
CA GLN A 392 15.99 10.87 -6.43
C GLN A 392 17.01 10.15 -7.32
N LEU A 393 17.35 10.74 -8.47
CA LEU A 393 18.34 10.23 -9.39
C LEU A 393 19.73 10.76 -9.03
N GLU A 394 20.75 9.95 -9.26
CA GLU A 394 22.13 10.32 -8.92
C GLU A 394 22.71 11.34 -9.90
N SER A 395 22.20 11.39 -11.13
CA SER A 395 22.76 12.25 -12.17
C SER A 395 21.79 12.54 -13.32
N ARG A 396 22.13 13.55 -14.13
CA ARG A 396 21.50 13.78 -15.43
C ARG A 396 21.48 12.53 -16.31
N LYS A 397 22.53 11.69 -16.26
CA LYS A 397 22.59 10.46 -17.08
C LYS A 397 21.48 9.48 -16.70
N GLU A 398 21.23 9.29 -15.41
CA GLU A 398 20.11 8.45 -14.95
C GLU A 398 18.76 8.98 -15.43
N PHE A 399 18.58 10.31 -15.47
CA PHE A 399 17.37 10.89 -16.05
C PHE A 399 17.24 10.57 -17.54
N LEU A 400 18.33 10.66 -18.32
CA LEU A 400 18.32 10.29 -19.74
C LEU A 400 17.96 8.80 -19.94
N ASP A 401 18.49 7.93 -19.08
CA ASP A 401 18.24 6.48 -19.13
C ASP A 401 16.76 6.18 -18.83
N LEU A 402 16.24 6.72 -17.73
CA LEU A 402 14.83 6.60 -17.35
C LEU A 402 13.91 7.11 -18.46
N ALA A 403 14.14 8.32 -18.96
CA ALA A 403 13.33 8.90 -20.02
C ALA A 403 13.45 8.11 -21.33
N LYS A 404 14.63 7.53 -21.63
CA LYS A 404 14.81 6.67 -22.79
C LYS A 404 13.98 5.41 -22.68
N PHE A 405 14.00 4.75 -21.52
CA PHE A 405 13.14 3.59 -21.25
C PHE A 405 11.67 3.91 -21.50
N LEU A 406 11.16 5.01 -20.94
CA LEU A 406 9.77 5.43 -21.16
C LEU A 406 9.48 5.68 -22.65
N SER A 407 10.40 6.31 -23.38
CA SER A 407 10.22 6.62 -24.81
C SER A 407 10.15 5.41 -25.73
N VAL A 408 10.77 4.28 -25.33
CA VAL A 408 10.76 3.05 -26.14
C VAL A 408 9.72 2.04 -25.65
N LEU A 409 9.05 2.31 -24.55
CA LEU A 409 8.07 1.40 -23.97
C LEU A 409 6.82 1.30 -24.87
N GLY A 410 6.50 0.08 -25.29
CA GLY A 410 5.41 -0.19 -26.23
C GLY A 410 5.76 0.03 -27.70
N GLN A 411 6.98 0.46 -28.02
CA GLN A 411 7.51 0.50 -29.39
C GLN A 411 7.99 -0.89 -29.84
N PRO A 412 8.02 -1.19 -31.15
CA PRO A 412 8.60 -2.44 -31.64
C PRO A 412 10.05 -2.62 -31.17
N GLY A 413 10.35 -3.74 -30.52
CA GLY A 413 11.68 -4.03 -29.98
C GLY A 413 11.65 -4.76 -28.64
N PRO A 414 12.76 -4.73 -27.88
CA PRO A 414 12.88 -5.42 -26.59
C PRO A 414 11.86 -4.97 -25.51
N PHE A 415 11.35 -3.74 -25.63
CA PHE A 415 10.38 -3.14 -24.71
C PHE A 415 8.96 -3.06 -25.30
N ALA A 416 8.70 -3.81 -26.38
CA ALA A 416 7.38 -3.90 -26.95
C ALA A 416 6.39 -4.53 -25.98
N ASN A 417 5.14 -4.10 -26.07
CA ASN A 417 4.03 -4.83 -25.48
C ASN A 417 3.78 -6.12 -26.26
N ASN A 418 4.56 -7.16 -26.00
CA ASN A 418 4.27 -8.48 -26.52
C ASN A 418 3.29 -9.16 -25.54
N GLU A 419 2.15 -9.66 -26.04
CA GLU A 419 1.15 -10.42 -25.27
C GLU A 419 1.68 -11.82 -24.90
N ARG A 420 2.98 -11.92 -24.61
CA ARG A 420 3.60 -13.16 -24.21
C ARG A 420 3.16 -13.51 -22.80
N PRO A 421 2.74 -14.76 -22.56
CA PRO A 421 2.22 -15.24 -21.28
C PRO A 421 3.36 -15.51 -20.28
N TYR A 422 4.13 -14.46 -19.98
CA TYR A 422 5.13 -14.51 -18.93
C TYR A 422 4.47 -14.52 -17.56
N LEU A 423 5.06 -15.25 -16.62
CA LEU A 423 4.83 -14.98 -15.20
C LEU A 423 5.49 -13.63 -14.87
N ARG A 424 4.68 -12.64 -14.51
CA ARG A 424 5.14 -11.27 -14.27
C ARG A 424 4.94 -10.77 -12.85
N LYS A 425 4.05 -11.39 -12.07
CA LYS A 425 3.86 -11.14 -10.65
C LYS A 425 4.36 -12.34 -9.86
N TRP A 426 5.16 -12.05 -8.84
CA TRP A 426 5.80 -13.05 -8.01
C TRP A 426 5.57 -12.74 -6.54
N ARG A 427 5.39 -13.79 -5.75
CA ARG A 427 5.55 -13.76 -4.29
C ARG A 427 6.88 -14.42 -3.98
N LEU A 428 7.74 -13.73 -3.23
CA LEU A 428 9.08 -14.14 -2.91
C LEU A 428 9.24 -14.41 -1.41
N VAL A 429 9.96 -15.46 -1.07
CA VAL A 429 10.36 -15.70 0.32
C VAL A 429 11.72 -16.38 0.37
N ALA A 430 12.55 -15.96 1.32
CA ALA A 430 13.81 -16.63 1.60
C ALA A 430 13.56 -17.99 2.27
N GLY A 431 14.31 -19.01 1.88
CA GLY A 431 14.22 -20.35 2.44
C GLY A 431 15.59 -20.98 2.67
N SER A 432 15.62 -21.91 3.62
CA SER A 432 16.84 -22.61 4.07
C SER A 432 16.84 -24.11 3.75
N GLY A 433 15.81 -24.62 3.06
CA GLY A 433 15.60 -26.05 2.81
C GLY A 433 15.11 -26.39 1.40
N ASN A 434 14.72 -27.65 1.20
CA ASN A 434 14.15 -28.16 -0.07
C ASN A 434 12.62 -28.24 -0.04
N ASP A 435 12.00 -27.98 1.11
CA ASP A 435 10.56 -28.07 1.29
C ASP A 435 9.89 -26.74 0.93
N LEU A 436 8.61 -26.80 0.56
CA LEU A 436 7.81 -25.62 0.28
C LEU A 436 7.68 -24.74 1.55
N PRO A 437 7.83 -23.42 1.43
CA PRO A 437 7.57 -22.50 2.54
C PRO A 437 6.10 -22.55 2.96
N SER A 438 5.84 -22.28 4.23
CA SER A 438 4.47 -22.10 4.74
C SER A 438 3.75 -20.96 4.02
N GLU A 439 2.44 -21.10 3.82
CA GLU A 439 1.57 -19.99 3.40
C GLU A 439 1.68 -18.78 4.34
N SER A 440 1.91 -19.03 5.63
CA SER A 440 2.05 -17.99 6.66
C SER A 440 3.44 -17.34 6.68
N ALA A 441 4.34 -17.68 5.76
CA ALA A 441 5.65 -17.06 5.69
C ALA A 441 5.53 -15.60 5.22
N ASN A 442 6.56 -14.79 5.47
CA ASN A 442 6.59 -13.38 5.08
C ASN A 442 6.90 -13.26 3.57
N TRP A 443 5.90 -13.50 2.73
CA TRP A 443 6.00 -13.38 1.28
C TRP A 443 5.99 -11.91 0.83
N THR A 444 7.02 -11.50 0.09
CA THR A 444 7.12 -10.16 -0.49
C THR A 444 6.73 -10.19 -1.96
N THR A 445 6.00 -9.19 -2.45
CA THR A 445 5.66 -9.11 -3.87
C THR A 445 6.86 -8.60 -4.68
N ALA A 446 7.13 -9.23 -5.82
CA ALA A 446 8.08 -8.75 -6.81
C ALA A 446 7.51 -8.91 -8.21
N TYR A 447 8.11 -8.22 -9.16
CA TYR A 447 7.60 -8.15 -10.51
C TYR A 447 8.70 -8.43 -11.53
N SER A 448 8.36 -9.00 -12.68
CA SER A 448 9.31 -9.14 -13.78
C SER A 448 9.56 -7.80 -14.49
N LYS A 449 10.69 -7.69 -15.17
CA LYS A 449 10.99 -6.69 -16.20
C LYS A 449 10.06 -6.86 -17.42
N VAL A 450 10.05 -5.89 -18.33
CA VAL A 450 9.22 -5.88 -19.55
C VAL A 450 9.47 -7.15 -20.37
N ASN A 451 10.73 -7.60 -20.44
CA ASN A 451 11.17 -8.81 -21.13
C ASN A 451 10.75 -10.14 -20.45
N GLY A 452 10.05 -10.08 -19.31
CA GLY A 452 9.56 -11.23 -18.55
C GLY A 452 10.53 -11.76 -17.47
N GLU A 453 11.72 -11.20 -17.34
CA GLU A 453 12.73 -11.63 -16.36
C GLU A 453 12.48 -11.01 -14.98
N LEU A 454 12.34 -11.85 -13.95
CA LEU A 454 12.41 -11.44 -12.55
C LEU A 454 13.89 -11.24 -12.17
N PRO A 455 14.35 -10.01 -11.93
CA PRO A 455 15.73 -9.76 -11.54
C PRO A 455 15.99 -10.23 -10.11
N PHE A 456 17.22 -10.66 -9.83
CA PHE A 456 17.66 -11.06 -8.49
C PHE A 456 18.55 -10.03 -7.79
N GLU A 457 18.96 -8.97 -8.48
CA GLU A 457 19.96 -8.01 -7.99
C GLU A 457 19.51 -7.24 -6.74
N ASP A 458 18.19 -7.10 -6.54
CA ASP A 458 17.58 -6.41 -5.38
C ASP A 458 17.08 -7.36 -4.27
N ILE A 459 17.30 -8.67 -4.40
CA ILE A 459 16.81 -9.67 -3.45
C ILE A 459 18.00 -10.14 -2.61
N ASP A 460 17.94 -10.00 -1.28
CA ASP A 460 18.97 -10.57 -0.40
C ASP A 460 18.87 -12.10 -0.41
N LEU A 461 19.72 -12.71 -1.25
CA LEU A 461 19.77 -14.13 -1.54
C LEU A 461 20.57 -14.94 -0.49
N GLY A 462 20.58 -14.54 0.79
CA GLY A 462 21.30 -15.23 1.89
C GLY A 462 21.03 -16.75 2.05
N GLY A 463 20.20 -17.35 1.19
CA GLY A 463 19.93 -18.78 1.02
C GLY A 463 19.20 -19.09 -0.30
N LYS A 464 18.39 -20.14 -0.32
CA LYS A 464 17.50 -20.42 -1.46
C LYS A 464 16.37 -19.40 -1.49
N LEU A 465 15.93 -19.01 -2.68
CA LEU A 465 14.78 -18.13 -2.88
C LEU A 465 13.62 -18.94 -3.42
N PHE A 466 12.43 -18.81 -2.84
CA PHE A 466 11.22 -19.36 -3.40
C PHE A 466 10.44 -18.25 -4.11
N ALA A 467 10.14 -18.45 -5.38
CA ALA A 467 9.35 -17.55 -6.20
C ALA A 467 8.05 -18.24 -6.61
N ARG A 468 6.93 -17.69 -6.18
CA ARG A 468 5.59 -18.20 -6.45
C ARG A 468 4.90 -17.31 -7.46
N GLY A 469 4.44 -17.89 -8.57
CA GLY A 469 3.57 -17.27 -9.55
C GLY A 469 2.24 -18.01 -9.64
N VAL A 470 1.18 -17.31 -10.04
CA VAL A 470 -0.17 -17.89 -10.18
C VAL A 470 -0.63 -17.78 -11.63
N VAL A 471 -1.33 -18.82 -12.09
CA VAL A 471 -1.87 -18.90 -13.45
C VAL A 471 -3.33 -19.31 -13.37
N ASP A 472 -4.21 -18.54 -13.99
CA ASP A 472 -5.60 -18.94 -14.21
C ASP A 472 -5.70 -19.80 -15.47
N VAL A 473 -5.89 -21.10 -15.31
CA VAL A 473 -6.12 -22.04 -16.40
C VAL A 473 -7.60 -22.04 -16.75
N GLN A 474 -7.94 -21.38 -17.84
CA GLN A 474 -9.31 -21.20 -18.33
C GLN A 474 -9.85 -22.45 -19.04
N ALA A 475 -8.97 -23.20 -19.71
CA ALA A 475 -9.27 -24.50 -20.31
C ALA A 475 -8.14 -25.48 -20.00
N ALA A 476 -8.50 -26.65 -19.49
CA ALA A 476 -7.55 -27.70 -19.16
C ALA A 476 -6.79 -28.18 -20.41
N GLY A 477 -5.55 -28.60 -20.20
CA GLY A 477 -4.71 -29.15 -21.25
C GLY A 477 -3.23 -29.06 -20.91
N ALA A 478 -2.43 -29.63 -21.80
CA ALA A 478 -0.99 -29.71 -21.68
C ALA A 478 -0.30 -28.37 -22.00
N VAL A 479 0.65 -27.96 -21.16
CA VAL A 479 1.50 -26.77 -21.35
C VAL A 479 2.99 -27.15 -21.28
N VAL A 480 3.85 -26.28 -21.78
CA VAL A 480 5.31 -26.34 -21.63
C VAL A 480 5.77 -25.03 -21.02
N LEU A 481 6.73 -25.11 -20.09
CA LEU A 481 7.37 -23.94 -19.51
C LEU A 481 8.65 -23.63 -20.30
N ASP A 482 8.67 -22.50 -20.99
CA ASP A 482 9.90 -21.96 -21.56
C ASP A 482 10.60 -21.10 -20.49
N VAL A 483 11.59 -21.72 -19.85
CA VAL A 483 12.38 -21.14 -18.77
C VAL A 483 13.77 -20.81 -19.30
N ASN A 484 14.25 -19.60 -19.05
CA ASN A 484 15.56 -19.16 -19.54
C ASN A 484 16.74 -20.02 -19.06
N SER A 485 16.66 -20.61 -17.88
CA SER A 485 17.66 -21.53 -17.32
C SER A 485 17.03 -22.46 -16.29
N LEU A 486 17.26 -23.77 -16.42
CA LEU A 486 16.82 -24.78 -15.45
C LEU A 486 17.86 -25.04 -14.35
N LYS A 487 19.05 -24.45 -14.44
CA LYS A 487 20.12 -24.66 -13.47
C LYS A 487 19.72 -24.10 -12.11
N GLY A 488 19.85 -24.93 -11.08
CA GLY A 488 19.51 -24.58 -9.70
C GLY A 488 18.01 -24.37 -9.46
N LEU A 489 17.13 -24.81 -10.38
CA LEU A 489 15.69 -24.63 -10.30
C LEU A 489 15.01 -25.93 -9.87
N GLN A 490 14.09 -25.83 -8.91
CA GLN A 490 13.11 -26.88 -8.59
C GLN A 490 11.72 -26.28 -8.70
N LEU A 491 10.75 -27.05 -9.20
CA LEU A 491 9.39 -26.57 -9.44
C LEU A 491 8.38 -27.44 -8.69
N TRP A 492 7.38 -26.78 -8.12
CA TRP A 492 6.15 -27.40 -7.64
C TRP A 492 4.95 -26.74 -8.32
N ILE A 493 3.94 -27.55 -8.63
CA ILE A 493 2.64 -27.08 -9.10
C ILE A 493 1.58 -27.58 -8.13
N ASP A 494 0.80 -26.67 -7.55
CA ASP A 494 -0.22 -26.97 -6.52
C ASP A 494 0.33 -27.85 -5.36
N GLY A 495 1.60 -27.64 -4.99
CA GLY A 495 2.29 -28.39 -3.93
C GLY A 495 2.96 -29.69 -4.38
N GLU A 496 2.73 -30.15 -5.61
CA GLU A 496 3.33 -31.37 -6.15
C GLU A 496 4.63 -31.08 -6.90
N ALA A 497 5.70 -31.80 -6.56
CA ALA A 497 7.01 -31.61 -7.18
C ALA A 497 7.02 -32.06 -8.65
N VAL A 498 7.49 -31.19 -9.54
CA VAL A 498 7.64 -31.48 -10.98
C VAL A 498 9.05 -32.00 -11.24
N ALA A 499 9.14 -33.27 -11.67
CA ALA A 499 10.42 -33.94 -11.89
C ALA A 499 11.23 -33.35 -13.07
N ASP A 500 10.54 -32.98 -14.15
CA ASP A 500 11.14 -32.36 -15.33
C ASP A 500 10.34 -31.13 -15.78
N PRO A 501 10.77 -29.92 -15.40
CA PRO A 501 10.10 -28.68 -15.82
C PRO A 501 10.13 -28.41 -17.33
N SER A 502 10.97 -29.13 -18.09
CA SER A 502 11.04 -29.01 -19.56
C SER A 502 10.04 -29.91 -20.29
N ALA A 503 9.44 -30.87 -19.59
CA ALA A 503 8.43 -31.75 -20.14
C ALA A 503 7.07 -31.04 -20.27
N SER A 504 6.18 -31.68 -21.03
CA SER A 504 4.78 -31.25 -21.11
C SER A 504 4.07 -31.56 -19.79
N ILE A 505 3.32 -30.58 -19.28
CA ILE A 505 2.61 -30.65 -17.98
C ILE A 505 1.12 -30.50 -18.24
N ASP A 506 0.32 -31.48 -17.83
CA ASP A 506 -1.14 -31.39 -17.91
C ASP A 506 -1.68 -30.51 -16.78
N LEU A 507 -2.36 -29.43 -17.14
CA LEU A 507 -3.01 -28.54 -16.17
C LEU A 507 -4.52 -28.70 -16.22
N GLU A 508 -5.12 -28.87 -15.05
CA GLU A 508 -6.56 -28.76 -14.89
C GLU A 508 -7.03 -27.30 -14.88
N LYS A 509 -8.32 -27.10 -15.18
CA LYS A 509 -8.95 -25.79 -15.13
C LYS A 509 -8.97 -25.24 -13.68
N GLY A 510 -8.61 -23.97 -13.51
CA GLY A 510 -8.62 -23.28 -12.22
C GLY A 510 -7.34 -22.50 -11.97
N HIS A 511 -7.21 -21.95 -10.76
CA HIS A 511 -6.00 -21.29 -10.32
C HIS A 511 -4.92 -22.33 -10.03
N LYS A 512 -3.77 -22.18 -10.68
CA LYS A 512 -2.60 -23.04 -10.54
C LYS A 512 -1.46 -22.25 -9.95
N GLU A 513 -0.91 -22.76 -8.86
CA GLU A 513 0.22 -22.15 -8.18
C GLU A 513 1.52 -22.81 -8.65
N PHE A 514 2.44 -22.01 -9.18
CA PHE A 514 3.77 -22.42 -9.58
C PHE A 514 4.77 -21.90 -8.57
N VAL A 515 5.43 -22.78 -7.82
CA VAL A 515 6.48 -22.39 -6.87
C VAL A 515 7.82 -22.87 -7.38
N PHE A 516 8.75 -21.94 -7.55
CA PHE A 516 10.11 -22.21 -7.99
C PHE A 516 11.07 -22.02 -6.82
N ALA A 517 11.78 -23.07 -6.41
CA ALA A 517 12.96 -22.89 -5.56
C ALA A 517 14.17 -22.61 -6.44
N ILE A 518 14.83 -21.50 -6.14
CA ILE A 518 15.95 -20.95 -6.89
C ILE A 518 17.18 -21.06 -5.97
N ASP A 519 18.14 -21.86 -6.40
CA ASP A 519 19.44 -21.97 -5.75
C ASP A 519 20.44 -21.00 -6.43
N PRO A 520 20.68 -19.81 -5.84
CA PRO A 520 21.52 -18.79 -6.44
C PRO A 520 22.99 -19.24 -6.58
N THR A 521 23.42 -20.25 -5.82
CA THR A 521 24.80 -20.78 -5.90
C THR A 521 25.02 -21.65 -7.14
N LYS A 522 23.94 -22.16 -7.75
CA LYS A 522 23.99 -23.04 -8.93
C LYS A 522 23.43 -22.39 -10.18
N ARG A 523 22.60 -21.37 -10.03
CA ARG A 523 22.01 -20.62 -11.15
C ARG A 523 23.04 -19.72 -11.81
N ASP A 524 22.83 -19.43 -13.08
CA ASP A 524 23.54 -18.35 -13.77
C ASP A 524 23.14 -16.98 -13.19
N LYS A 525 23.91 -15.94 -13.52
CA LYS A 525 23.59 -14.56 -13.10
C LYS A 525 22.29 -14.01 -13.70
N ALA A 526 21.63 -14.76 -14.57
CA ALA A 526 20.36 -14.37 -15.16
C ALA A 526 19.22 -14.57 -14.15
N GLY A 527 18.27 -13.63 -14.16
CA GLY A 527 17.03 -13.69 -13.39
C GLY A 527 16.16 -14.90 -13.75
N LEU A 528 14.98 -15.01 -13.16
CA LEU A 528 14.00 -16.04 -13.53
C LEU A 528 13.05 -15.50 -14.61
N LYS A 529 13.08 -16.10 -15.80
CA LYS A 529 12.06 -15.84 -16.83
C LYS A 529 11.30 -17.12 -17.12
N VAL A 530 9.98 -17.06 -17.02
CA VAL A 530 9.09 -18.20 -17.27
C VAL A 530 7.97 -17.74 -18.21
N GLU A 531 7.95 -18.32 -19.41
CA GLU A 531 6.85 -18.21 -20.37
C GLU A 531 6.06 -19.50 -20.40
N ILE A 532 4.73 -19.42 -20.36
CA ILE A 532 3.86 -20.59 -20.41
C ILE A 532 3.37 -20.75 -21.85
N VAL A 533 3.67 -21.87 -22.48
CA VAL A 533 3.30 -22.12 -23.88
C VAL A 533 2.37 -23.31 -23.95
N SER A 534 1.33 -23.25 -24.79
CA SER A 534 0.50 -24.42 -25.05
C SER A 534 1.34 -25.52 -25.71
N ALA A 535 1.27 -26.75 -25.20
CA ALA A 535 1.92 -27.87 -25.84
C ALA A 535 1.32 -28.13 -27.24
N ARG A 536 2.08 -28.79 -28.12
CA ARG A 536 1.61 -29.10 -29.48
C ARG A 536 0.31 -29.90 -29.42
N ASN A 537 -0.72 -29.45 -30.15
CA ASN A 537 -2.08 -30.03 -30.17
C ASN A 537 -2.85 -29.96 -28.84
N SER A 538 -2.42 -29.13 -27.89
CA SER A 538 -3.16 -28.88 -26.66
C SER A 538 -4.28 -27.86 -26.88
N SER A 539 -5.41 -28.04 -26.19
CA SER A 539 -6.50 -27.06 -26.09
C SER A 539 -6.34 -26.11 -24.90
N ALA A 540 -5.20 -26.15 -24.21
CA ALA A 540 -4.96 -25.35 -23.02
C ALA A 540 -5.20 -23.86 -23.29
N LYS A 541 -5.91 -23.21 -22.38
CA LYS A 541 -6.04 -21.75 -22.32
C LYS A 541 -5.72 -21.32 -20.93
N PHE A 542 -4.84 -20.35 -20.80
CA PHE A 542 -4.36 -19.90 -19.50
C PHE A 542 -4.03 -18.41 -19.57
N LYS A 543 -4.07 -17.78 -18.40
CA LYS A 543 -3.69 -16.40 -18.21
C LYS A 543 -2.89 -16.30 -16.91
N PRO A 544 -1.59 -15.95 -16.95
CA PRO A 544 -0.86 -15.58 -15.74
C PRO A 544 -1.64 -14.54 -14.94
N GLU A 545 -1.69 -14.67 -13.61
CA GLU A 545 -2.27 -13.64 -12.76
C GLU A 545 -1.54 -12.31 -13.01
N GLU A 546 -2.29 -11.25 -13.31
CA GLU A 546 -1.68 -9.99 -13.75
C GLU A 546 -0.71 -10.19 -14.93
N GLY A 547 -1.09 -11.04 -15.89
CA GLY A 547 -0.60 -11.12 -17.27
C GLY A 547 -1.51 -10.39 -18.25
N ILE A 548 -1.00 -10.04 -19.43
CA ILE A 548 -1.80 -9.44 -20.52
C ILE A 548 -2.63 -10.52 -21.19
#